data_AF-A0A8J8BUJ4-F1
#
_entry.id   AF-A0A8J8BUJ4-F1
#
_cell.length_a   1.000
_cell.length_b   1.000
_cell.length_c   1.000
_cell.angle_alpha   90.00
_cell.angle_beta   90.00
_cell.angle_gamma   90.00
#
_symmetry.space_group_name_H-M   'P 1'
#
loop_
_entity.id
_entity.type
_entity.pdbx_description
1 polymer ?
#
loop_
_entity_poly.entity_id
_entity_poly.type
_entity_poly.pdbx_seq_one_letter_code
_entity_poly.pdbx_strand_id
1 'polypeptide(L)'
;MKSSNPHQPRILYIEDDPKSRLIVRKLLESAGCTVFEATDGREGLEKALTVSPDAILIDIMLPTMNGLEVTRKVKEIKETAGTPIIALTAKAMAGDREQILAAGCDEYLAKPINIPLLLKTLSHVLNRELALVHQELSDKGMEGHDFVASRTLLIVDDTPKNVMILEKVFTAEEYTVLTAPHGKAALEILKDSEVDLIISDIAMPVMDGYRFCYEVMQDPGMRDIHFIFYSSHYSNEDEVDFGLALGADRYLVRPLAVKDLVKLVKEVLRHEKKPVHPMKWEEFSPLHDRLLTSKIVEIAPQAEPFKDVEINEIAEMGRSYLVEEKTPEKSYTVFLKLLSQGVKGLLLTRTHPRFIKKQYNFEKTPFIWLSTTASEEFKSTTDLTEISLSVKHFISITEKSIILLDGYEFLASKMGFTVMLQFLQSLNEFVSSHDSILLVPVDPETLNQKELRILERELTPLS
;
A
#
# COMPACT_ATOMS: atom_id res chain seq x y z
N MET A 1 30.49 -40.80 -26.22
CA MET A 1 29.77 -41.66 -25.24
C MET A 1 28.93 -40.75 -24.36
N LYS A 2 27.71 -41.18 -24.00
CA LYS A 2 26.77 -40.55 -23.05
C LYS A 2 26.46 -39.07 -23.27
N SER A 3 25.30 -38.83 -23.86
CA SER A 3 24.45 -37.72 -23.41
C SER A 3 24.06 -37.96 -21.95
N SER A 4 24.13 -36.90 -21.14
CA SER A 4 23.47 -36.85 -19.83
C SER A 4 22.79 -35.49 -19.73
N ASN A 5 21.46 -35.51 -19.86
CA ASN A 5 20.64 -34.34 -19.58
C ASN A 5 20.95 -33.89 -18.14
N PRO A 6 21.33 -32.62 -17.87
CA PRO A 6 21.69 -32.22 -16.52
C PRO A 6 20.49 -32.39 -15.58
N HIS A 7 20.65 -33.20 -14.54
CA HIS A 7 19.58 -33.44 -13.56
C HIS A 7 19.11 -32.10 -12.96
N GLN A 8 17.81 -31.87 -12.85
CA GLN A 8 17.29 -30.66 -12.23
C GLN A 8 17.54 -30.73 -10.72
N PRO A 9 18.17 -29.72 -10.09
CA PRO A 9 18.48 -29.79 -8.67
C PRO A 9 17.22 -29.89 -7.83
N ARG A 10 17.21 -30.83 -6.89
CA ARG A 10 16.08 -31.17 -6.03
C ARG A 10 16.15 -30.33 -4.76
N ILE A 11 15.31 -29.32 -4.64
CA ILE A 11 15.28 -28.42 -3.48
C ILE A 11 14.11 -28.83 -2.58
N LEU A 12 14.39 -29.11 -1.32
CA LEU A 12 13.35 -29.25 -0.30
C LEU A 12 13.16 -27.90 0.39
N TYR A 13 11.97 -27.31 0.30
CA TYR A 13 11.61 -26.06 0.97
C TYR A 13 10.62 -26.31 2.12
N ILE A 14 11.02 -25.96 3.34
CA ILE A 14 10.27 -26.18 4.57
C ILE A 14 9.84 -24.81 5.16
N GLU A 15 8.55 -24.52 5.11
CA GLU A 15 7.95 -23.20 5.42
C GLU A 15 6.46 -23.40 5.73
N ASP A 16 5.90 -22.75 6.75
CA ASP A 16 4.49 -22.90 7.14
C ASP A 16 3.53 -21.93 6.44
N ASP A 17 3.96 -20.73 6.04
CA ASP A 17 3.13 -19.80 5.25
C ASP A 17 2.92 -20.26 3.79
N PRO A 18 1.66 -20.51 3.36
CA PRO A 18 1.35 -20.95 2.00
C PRO A 18 1.69 -19.93 0.91
N LYS A 19 1.76 -18.62 1.22
CA LYS A 19 2.09 -17.58 0.22
C LYS A 19 3.59 -17.57 -0.07
N SER A 20 4.42 -17.64 0.97
CA SER A 20 5.87 -17.78 0.92
C SER A 20 6.28 -19.04 0.15
N ARG A 21 5.68 -20.20 0.51
CA ARG A 21 5.81 -21.47 -0.25
C ARG A 21 5.56 -21.28 -1.75
N LEU A 22 4.38 -20.76 -2.13
CA LEU A 22 4.00 -20.56 -3.52
C LEU A 22 4.98 -19.66 -4.31
N ILE A 23 5.49 -18.60 -3.68
CA ILE A 23 6.41 -17.65 -4.32
C ILE A 23 7.78 -18.28 -4.55
N VAL A 24 8.38 -18.87 -3.52
CA VAL A 24 9.72 -19.46 -3.61
C VAL A 24 9.70 -20.72 -4.48
N ARG A 25 8.64 -21.55 -4.42
CA ARG A 25 8.49 -22.70 -5.31
C ARG A 25 8.53 -22.28 -6.77
N LYS A 26 7.69 -21.32 -7.19
CA LYS A 26 7.66 -20.85 -8.59
C LYS A 26 9.01 -20.29 -9.05
N LEU A 27 9.68 -19.53 -8.19
CA LEU A 27 11.00 -18.96 -8.46
C LEU A 27 12.04 -20.05 -8.73
N LEU A 28 12.09 -21.07 -7.87
CA LEU A 28 13.06 -22.18 -8.01
C LEU A 28 12.71 -23.10 -9.20
N GLU A 29 11.44 -23.36 -9.45
CA GLU A 29 10.97 -24.05 -10.66
C GLU A 29 11.41 -23.29 -11.93
N SER A 30 11.25 -21.96 -11.96
CA SER A 30 11.77 -21.11 -13.04
C SER A 30 13.29 -21.11 -13.11
N ALA A 31 14.02 -21.32 -12.01
CA ALA A 31 15.48 -21.50 -12.02
C ALA A 31 15.95 -22.90 -12.45
N GLY A 32 15.02 -23.77 -12.91
CA GLY A 32 15.34 -25.13 -13.36
C GLY A 32 15.51 -26.16 -12.25
N CYS A 33 15.04 -25.86 -11.03
CA CYS A 33 15.02 -26.80 -9.90
C CYS A 33 13.70 -27.58 -9.84
N THR A 34 13.75 -28.82 -9.33
CA THR A 34 12.56 -29.55 -8.86
C THR A 34 12.34 -29.24 -7.39
N VAL A 35 11.19 -28.66 -7.03
CA VAL A 35 10.90 -28.26 -5.65
C VAL A 35 9.99 -29.28 -4.96
N PHE A 36 10.38 -29.69 -3.75
CA PHE A 36 9.55 -30.45 -2.82
C PHE A 36 9.21 -29.52 -1.65
N GLU A 37 7.92 -29.33 -1.36
CA GLU A 37 7.47 -28.47 -0.26
C GLU A 37 7.21 -29.29 1.01
N ALA A 38 7.44 -28.71 2.18
CA ALA A 38 6.95 -29.19 3.48
C ALA A 38 6.38 -28.03 4.30
N THR A 39 5.36 -28.31 5.09
CA THR A 39 4.56 -27.33 5.84
C THR A 39 4.92 -27.25 7.31
N ASP A 40 5.63 -28.25 7.83
CA ASP A 40 6.19 -28.27 9.19
C ASP A 40 7.54 -29.03 9.23
N GLY A 41 8.22 -28.97 10.37
CA GLY A 41 9.54 -29.62 10.54
C GLY A 41 9.52 -31.15 10.55
N ARG A 42 8.38 -31.79 10.85
CA ARG A 42 8.24 -33.26 10.80
C ARG A 42 8.10 -33.73 9.36
N GLU A 43 7.24 -33.08 8.58
CA GLU A 43 7.09 -33.31 7.15
C GLU A 43 8.42 -33.02 6.42
N GLY A 44 9.13 -31.97 6.84
CA GLY A 44 10.47 -31.63 6.33
C GLY A 44 11.49 -32.74 6.57
N LEU A 45 11.56 -33.30 7.78
CA LEU A 45 12.50 -34.39 8.10
C LEU A 45 12.17 -35.69 7.33
N GLU A 46 10.88 -36.02 7.18
CA GLU A 46 10.44 -37.18 6.38
C GLU A 46 10.78 -37.00 4.89
N LYS A 47 10.57 -35.80 4.35
CA LYS A 47 10.92 -35.47 2.96
C LYS A 47 12.42 -35.44 2.73
N ALA A 48 13.24 -34.96 3.67
CA ALA A 48 14.70 -34.99 3.53
C ALA A 48 15.23 -36.41 3.26
N LEU A 49 14.67 -37.42 3.92
CA LEU A 49 15.02 -38.83 3.74
C LEU A 49 14.45 -39.43 2.44
N THR A 50 13.18 -39.15 2.14
CA THR A 50 12.46 -39.79 1.03
C THR A 50 12.70 -39.15 -0.33
N VAL A 51 13.01 -37.85 -0.38
CA VAL A 51 13.28 -37.12 -1.64
C VAL A 51 14.77 -36.89 -1.90
N SER A 52 15.66 -37.19 -0.95
CA SER A 52 17.12 -37.04 -1.08
C SER A 52 17.53 -35.74 -1.81
N PRO A 53 17.20 -34.56 -1.24
CA PRO A 53 17.36 -33.28 -1.92
C PRO A 53 18.84 -32.89 -2.04
N ASP A 54 19.16 -32.17 -3.12
CA ASP A 54 20.48 -31.58 -3.37
C ASP A 54 20.74 -30.35 -2.48
N ALA A 55 19.69 -29.66 -2.02
CA ALA A 55 19.76 -28.64 -0.95
C ALA A 55 18.42 -28.50 -0.20
N ILE A 56 18.49 -28.01 1.03
CA ILE A 56 17.32 -27.71 1.87
C ILE A 56 17.27 -26.21 2.13
N LEU A 57 16.12 -25.59 1.84
CA LEU A 57 15.73 -24.27 2.35
C LEU A 57 14.80 -24.47 3.54
N ILE A 58 15.06 -23.81 4.66
CA ILE A 58 14.26 -24.02 5.88
C ILE A 58 14.00 -22.71 6.63
N ASP A 59 12.74 -22.40 6.93
CA ASP A 59 12.43 -21.37 7.92
C ASP A 59 12.87 -21.82 9.32
N ILE A 60 13.50 -20.92 10.07
CA ILE A 60 13.77 -21.13 11.49
C ILE A 60 12.45 -21.18 12.28
N MET A 61 11.47 -20.33 11.93
CA MET A 61 10.26 -20.07 12.73
C MET A 61 9.10 -21.04 12.43
N LEU A 62 9.38 -22.34 12.31
CA LEU A 62 8.36 -23.36 12.05
C LEU A 62 7.54 -23.73 13.31
N PRO A 63 6.24 -24.05 13.16
CA PRO A 63 5.40 -24.51 14.25
C PRO A 63 5.80 -25.92 14.73
N THR A 64 5.60 -26.18 16.03
CA THR A 64 5.88 -27.46 16.72
C THR A 64 7.36 -27.86 16.82
N MET A 65 8.11 -27.83 15.70
CA MET A 65 9.54 -28.14 15.63
C MET A 65 10.23 -27.07 14.79
N ASN A 66 11.04 -26.22 15.43
CA ASN A 66 11.72 -25.11 14.76
C ASN A 66 12.79 -25.61 13.77
N GLY A 67 13.18 -24.76 12.82
CA GLY A 67 14.12 -25.12 11.77
C GLY A 67 15.50 -25.54 12.26
N LEU A 68 15.96 -25.05 13.42
CA LEU A 68 17.25 -25.45 14.00
C LEU A 68 17.21 -26.89 14.53
N GLU A 69 16.09 -27.34 15.11
CA GLU A 69 15.90 -28.73 15.52
C GLU A 69 15.81 -29.69 14.33
N VAL A 70 15.15 -29.29 13.25
CA VAL A 70 15.13 -30.06 11.99
C VAL A 70 16.53 -30.17 11.42
N THR A 71 17.27 -29.05 11.34
CA THR A 71 18.65 -28.99 10.84
C THR A 71 19.55 -29.98 11.58
N ARG A 72 19.54 -29.97 12.92
CA ARG A 72 20.33 -30.92 13.73
C ARG A 72 20.01 -32.38 13.40
N LYS A 73 18.71 -32.74 13.32
CA LYS A 73 18.29 -34.12 12.98
C LYS A 73 18.69 -34.52 11.57
N VAL A 74 18.60 -33.61 10.60
CA VAL A 74 19.06 -33.86 9.22
C VAL A 74 20.57 -34.07 9.17
N LYS A 75 21.36 -33.34 9.99
CA LYS A 75 22.81 -33.50 10.09
C LYS A 75 23.27 -34.71 10.94
N GLU A 76 22.41 -35.23 11.83
CA GLU A 76 22.66 -36.48 12.58
C GLU A 76 22.49 -37.75 11.73
N ILE A 77 21.62 -37.72 10.71
CA ILE A 77 21.33 -38.88 9.87
C ILE A 77 22.34 -38.98 8.72
N LYS A 78 23.07 -40.09 8.66
CA LYS A 78 24.20 -40.32 7.73
C LYS A 78 23.84 -40.09 6.25
N GLU A 79 22.61 -40.44 5.87
CA GLU A 79 22.07 -40.34 4.52
C GLU A 79 21.82 -38.89 4.09
N THR A 80 21.59 -37.97 5.02
CA THR A 80 21.27 -36.54 4.75
C THR A 80 22.27 -35.56 5.32
N ALA A 81 23.25 -36.01 6.10
CA ALA A 81 24.22 -35.13 6.75
C ALA A 81 25.08 -34.30 5.78
N GLY A 82 25.29 -34.80 4.57
CA GLY A 82 25.99 -34.10 3.50
C GLY A 82 25.14 -33.10 2.71
N THR A 83 23.82 -33.06 2.90
CA THR A 83 22.94 -32.14 2.18
C THR A 83 23.14 -30.72 2.72
N PRO A 84 23.42 -29.71 1.86
CA PRO A 84 23.55 -28.32 2.29
C PRO A 84 22.20 -27.74 2.75
N ILE A 85 22.21 -27.00 3.86
CA ILE A 85 21.04 -26.40 4.49
C ILE A 85 21.21 -24.88 4.55
N ILE A 86 20.29 -24.14 3.94
CA ILE A 86 20.22 -22.68 3.99
C ILE A 86 19.04 -22.30 4.88
N ALA A 87 19.33 -21.64 6.01
CA ALA A 87 18.30 -21.13 6.90
C ALA A 87 17.70 -19.81 6.41
N LEU A 88 16.38 -19.67 6.50
CA LEU A 88 15.66 -18.42 6.28
C LEU A 88 15.28 -17.83 7.64
N THR A 89 15.67 -16.59 7.93
CA THR A 89 15.49 -15.98 9.25
C THR A 89 14.80 -14.61 9.17
N ALA A 90 13.85 -14.34 10.07
CA ALA A 90 13.27 -13.00 10.25
C ALA A 90 14.22 -12.02 10.96
N LYS A 91 15.34 -12.49 11.54
CA LYS A 91 16.32 -11.68 12.25
C LYS A 91 17.74 -12.05 11.83
N ALA A 92 18.49 -11.05 11.37
CA ALA A 92 19.90 -11.18 11.02
C ALA A 92 20.81 -10.54 12.09
N MET A 93 20.47 -10.72 13.37
CA MET A 93 21.29 -10.21 14.47
C MET A 93 22.46 -11.17 14.77
N ALA A 94 23.55 -10.65 15.35
CA ALA A 94 24.79 -11.40 15.53
C ALA A 94 24.61 -12.72 16.31
N GLY A 95 23.73 -12.75 17.32
CA GLY A 95 23.45 -13.94 18.11
C GLY A 95 22.64 -15.02 17.38
N ASP A 96 21.82 -14.65 16.38
CA ASP A 96 21.06 -15.62 15.59
C ASP A 96 22.00 -16.38 14.65
N ARG A 97 22.99 -15.69 14.05
CA ARG A 97 24.00 -16.30 13.16
C ARG A 97 24.77 -17.43 13.84
N GLU A 98 25.24 -17.22 15.07
CA GLU A 98 25.98 -18.25 15.81
C GLU A 98 25.11 -19.49 16.07
N GLN A 99 23.83 -19.31 16.43
CA GLN A 99 22.91 -20.43 16.66
C GLN A 99 22.57 -21.20 15.38
N ILE A 100 22.44 -20.51 14.25
CA ILE A 100 22.18 -21.08 12.93
C ILE A 100 23.36 -21.96 12.48
N LEU A 101 24.58 -21.41 12.53
CA LEU A 101 25.79 -22.15 12.16
C LEU A 101 26.07 -23.32 13.13
N ALA A 102 25.85 -23.12 14.44
CA ALA A 102 25.99 -24.18 15.45
C ALA A 102 24.92 -25.28 15.36
N ALA A 103 23.78 -25.03 14.70
CA ALA A 103 22.80 -26.07 14.36
C ALA A 103 23.23 -26.92 13.15
N GLY A 104 24.25 -26.50 12.42
CA GLY A 104 24.76 -27.16 11.22
C GLY A 104 24.21 -26.60 9.91
N CYS A 105 23.64 -25.40 9.87
CA CYS A 105 23.33 -24.75 8.60
C CYS A 105 24.62 -24.32 7.88
N ASP A 106 24.65 -24.51 6.57
CA ASP A 106 25.78 -24.17 5.71
C ASP A 106 25.76 -22.68 5.35
N GLU A 107 24.57 -22.10 5.16
CA GLU A 107 24.35 -20.67 4.91
C GLU A 107 23.05 -20.15 5.55
N TYR A 108 22.84 -18.82 5.55
CA TYR A 108 21.60 -18.21 6.03
C TYR A 108 21.22 -16.95 5.25
N LEU A 109 19.92 -16.70 5.12
CA LEU A 109 19.34 -15.57 4.40
C LEU A 109 18.26 -14.88 5.23
N ALA A 110 18.30 -13.55 5.25
CA ALA A 110 17.26 -12.76 5.89
C ALA A 110 15.95 -12.81 5.09
N LYS A 111 14.81 -12.86 5.79
CA LYS A 111 13.49 -12.50 5.25
C LYS A 111 13.34 -10.95 5.35
N PRO A 112 12.82 -10.25 4.33
CA PRO A 112 12.28 -10.78 3.07
C PRO A 112 13.37 -11.33 2.15
N ILE A 113 13.07 -12.44 1.47
CA ILE A 113 14.03 -13.20 0.66
C ILE A 113 14.45 -12.38 -0.58
N ASN A 114 15.71 -11.95 -0.60
CA ASN A 114 16.34 -11.34 -1.77
C ASN A 114 16.61 -12.43 -2.84
N ILE A 115 16.03 -12.28 -4.03
CA ILE A 115 16.02 -13.31 -5.08
C ILE A 115 17.42 -13.53 -5.69
N PRO A 116 18.16 -12.49 -6.15
CA PRO A 116 19.54 -12.66 -6.60
C PRO A 116 20.44 -13.31 -5.54
N LEU A 117 20.30 -12.93 -4.27
CA LEU A 117 21.09 -13.50 -3.19
C LEU A 117 20.72 -14.97 -2.93
N LEU A 118 19.43 -15.34 -2.96
CA LEU A 118 19.00 -16.74 -2.87
C LEU A 118 19.58 -17.59 -4.00
N LEU A 119 19.45 -17.15 -5.25
CA LEU A 119 19.96 -17.89 -6.42
C LEU A 119 21.48 -17.98 -6.39
N LYS A 120 22.19 -16.92 -6.00
CA LYS A 120 23.66 -16.92 -5.82
C LYS A 120 24.10 -17.89 -4.71
N THR A 121 23.39 -17.90 -3.58
CA THR A 121 23.69 -18.78 -2.43
C THR A 121 23.42 -20.24 -2.78
N LEU A 122 22.29 -20.54 -3.42
CA LEU A 122 21.99 -21.87 -3.95
C LEU A 122 23.01 -22.30 -5.01
N SER A 123 23.40 -21.41 -5.92
CA SER A 123 24.42 -21.71 -6.94
C SER A 123 25.77 -22.06 -6.32
N HIS A 124 26.12 -21.40 -5.22
CA HIS A 124 27.34 -21.68 -4.47
C HIS A 124 27.29 -23.05 -3.80
N VAL A 125 26.25 -23.36 -3.02
CA VAL A 125 26.17 -24.64 -2.29
C VAL A 125 25.92 -25.85 -3.20
N LEU A 126 25.26 -25.66 -4.35
CA LEU A 126 25.06 -26.70 -5.37
C LEU A 126 26.23 -26.83 -6.35
N ASN A 127 27.23 -25.93 -6.27
CA ASN A 127 28.34 -25.82 -7.23
C ASN A 127 27.88 -25.84 -8.71
N ARG A 128 26.82 -25.07 -8.99
CA ARG A 128 26.17 -25.00 -10.31
C ARG A 128 25.52 -23.63 -10.47
N GLU A 129 25.67 -23.01 -11.63
CA GLU A 129 24.96 -21.77 -11.94
C GLU A 129 23.44 -22.01 -12.06
N LEU A 130 22.67 -21.34 -11.21
CA LEU A 130 21.22 -21.22 -11.31
C LEU A 130 20.86 -19.83 -11.80
N ALA A 131 20.25 -19.78 -12.98
CA ALA A 131 19.63 -18.60 -13.56
C ALA A 131 18.16 -18.90 -13.88
N LEU A 132 17.33 -17.87 -13.95
CA LEU A 132 15.94 -18.02 -14.36
C LEU A 132 15.89 -18.44 -15.84
N VAL A 133 15.27 -19.57 -16.12
CA VAL A 133 15.12 -20.12 -17.47
C VAL A 133 13.97 -19.41 -18.16
N HIS A 134 14.28 -18.48 -19.05
CA HIS A 134 13.32 -17.95 -20.00
C HIS A 134 12.88 -19.07 -20.96
N GLN A 135 11.67 -19.61 -20.75
CA GLN A 135 11.08 -20.50 -21.75
C GLN A 135 10.69 -19.72 -22.99
N GLU A 136 11.38 -19.99 -24.09
CA GLU A 136 11.08 -19.53 -25.42
C GLU A 136 9.65 -19.94 -25.83
N LEU A 137 8.75 -18.97 -25.99
CA LEU A 137 7.57 -19.15 -26.82
C LEU A 137 7.93 -18.68 -28.23
N SER A 138 7.94 -19.63 -29.17
CA SER A 138 8.56 -19.46 -30.47
C SER A 138 7.92 -18.38 -31.34
N ASP A 139 8.70 -17.34 -31.55
CA ASP A 139 9.00 -16.71 -32.84
C ASP A 139 7.85 -16.57 -33.86
N LYS A 140 7.46 -15.31 -34.08
CA LYS A 140 7.29 -14.79 -35.44
C LYS A 140 7.62 -13.30 -35.52
N GLY A 141 8.92 -13.03 -35.68
CA GLY A 141 9.46 -11.82 -36.33
C GLY A 141 9.43 -10.52 -35.52
N MET A 142 10.61 -9.99 -35.20
CA MET A 142 11.28 -9.03 -36.09
C MET A 142 12.72 -8.77 -35.63
N GLU A 143 13.58 -8.42 -36.58
CA GLU A 143 15.02 -8.24 -36.42
C GLU A 143 15.37 -7.01 -35.57
N GLY A 144 16.51 -7.06 -34.86
CA GLY A 144 16.98 -5.96 -34.02
C GLY A 144 17.98 -6.39 -32.95
N HIS A 145 19.09 -7.01 -33.35
CA HIS A 145 20.23 -7.25 -32.46
C HIS A 145 21.01 -5.94 -32.27
N ASP A 146 20.54 -5.09 -31.36
CA ASP A 146 21.39 -4.09 -30.71
C ASP A 146 21.70 -4.56 -29.28
N PHE A 147 22.94 -4.32 -28.86
CA PHE A 147 23.44 -4.68 -27.53
C PHE A 147 22.92 -3.66 -26.51
N VAL A 148 21.64 -3.76 -26.15
CA VAL A 148 20.97 -2.85 -25.22
C VAL A 148 21.65 -2.98 -23.85
N ALA A 149 22.37 -1.94 -23.44
CA ALA A 149 22.83 -1.80 -22.05
C ALA A 149 21.61 -1.92 -21.11
N SER A 150 21.73 -2.67 -20.01
CA SER A 150 20.60 -2.88 -19.10
C SER A 150 20.03 -1.53 -18.67
N ARG A 151 18.79 -1.27 -19.10
CA ARG A 151 18.11 0.00 -18.88
C ARG A 151 17.64 0.08 -17.44
N THR A 152 17.70 1.29 -16.88
CA THR A 152 17.34 1.54 -15.49
C THR A 152 15.92 2.09 -15.39
N LEU A 153 15.07 1.42 -14.60
CA LEU A 153 13.74 1.88 -14.26
C LEU A 153 13.71 2.42 -12.83
N LEU A 154 12.99 3.51 -12.61
CA LEU A 154 12.68 4.02 -11.27
C LEU A 154 11.19 3.84 -10.97
N ILE A 155 10.88 2.98 -10.01
CA ILE A 155 9.51 2.74 -9.54
C ILE A 155 9.24 3.63 -8.33
N VAL A 156 8.18 4.44 -8.39
CA VAL A 156 7.81 5.38 -7.33
C VAL A 156 6.38 5.10 -6.88
N ASP A 157 6.22 4.50 -5.71
CA ASP A 157 4.93 4.05 -5.18
C ASP A 157 5.06 3.93 -3.65
N ASP A 158 4.10 4.48 -2.91
CA ASP A 158 4.16 4.54 -1.44
C ASP A 158 3.79 3.22 -0.77
N THR A 159 3.16 2.32 -1.52
CA THR A 159 2.61 1.06 -1.04
C THR A 159 3.65 -0.04 -1.29
N PRO A 160 4.33 -0.58 -0.24
CA PRO A 160 5.48 -1.48 -0.43
C PRO A 160 5.16 -2.75 -1.23
N LYS A 161 3.91 -3.22 -1.17
CA LYS A 161 3.41 -4.36 -1.94
C LYS A 161 3.41 -4.09 -3.45
N ASN A 162 3.09 -2.87 -3.87
CA ASN A 162 3.07 -2.48 -5.28
C ASN A 162 4.50 -2.39 -5.82
N VAL A 163 5.38 -1.68 -5.11
CA VAL A 163 6.82 -1.58 -5.40
C VAL A 163 7.41 -2.98 -5.59
N MET A 164 7.21 -3.87 -4.61
CA MET A 164 7.71 -5.25 -4.63
C MET A 164 7.19 -6.07 -5.84
N ILE A 165 5.95 -5.85 -6.29
CA ILE A 165 5.41 -6.56 -7.46
C ILE A 165 6.07 -6.04 -8.73
N LEU A 166 6.14 -4.71 -8.90
CA LEU A 166 6.72 -4.08 -10.09
C LEU A 166 8.23 -4.32 -10.20
N GLU A 167 8.95 -4.23 -9.09
CA GLU A 167 10.37 -4.51 -9.00
C GLU A 167 10.67 -5.94 -9.47
N LYS A 168 9.91 -6.93 -8.98
CA LYS A 168 10.05 -8.32 -9.40
C LYS A 168 9.70 -8.54 -10.87
N VAL A 169 8.66 -7.86 -11.37
CA VAL A 169 8.27 -7.94 -12.79
C VAL A 169 9.38 -7.42 -13.69
N PHE A 170 9.92 -6.23 -13.43
CA PHE A 170 10.90 -5.63 -14.34
C PHE A 170 12.33 -6.15 -14.14
N THR A 171 12.71 -6.56 -12.92
CA THR A 171 13.98 -7.28 -12.72
C THR A 171 13.99 -8.62 -13.48
N ALA A 172 12.83 -9.29 -13.57
CA ALA A 172 12.68 -10.51 -14.38
C ALA A 172 12.64 -10.26 -15.91
N GLU A 173 12.57 -8.99 -16.33
CA GLU A 173 12.67 -8.53 -17.72
C GLU A 173 14.03 -7.85 -17.98
N GLU A 174 15.04 -8.15 -17.15
CA GLU A 174 16.45 -7.73 -17.24
C GLU A 174 16.73 -6.22 -17.12
N TYR A 175 15.74 -5.45 -16.64
CA TYR A 175 15.94 -4.05 -16.25
C TYR A 175 16.67 -3.95 -14.91
N THR A 176 17.56 -2.96 -14.80
CA THR A 176 18.03 -2.49 -13.49
C THR A 176 16.87 -1.71 -12.85
N VAL A 177 16.54 -1.98 -11.59
CA VAL A 177 15.39 -1.35 -10.93
C VAL A 177 15.84 -0.59 -9.68
N LEU A 178 15.48 0.68 -9.64
CA LEU A 178 15.54 1.56 -8.48
C LEU A 178 14.12 1.79 -7.94
N THR A 179 13.99 2.06 -6.64
CA THR A 179 12.68 2.24 -5.99
C THR A 179 12.67 3.45 -5.06
N ALA A 180 11.53 4.13 -4.96
CA ALA A 180 11.31 5.25 -4.05
C ALA A 180 9.88 5.24 -3.47
N PRO A 181 9.70 5.60 -2.19
CA PRO A 181 8.37 5.61 -1.55
C PRO A 181 7.50 6.84 -1.87
N HIS A 182 8.05 7.88 -2.51
CA HIS A 182 7.34 9.09 -2.91
C HIS A 182 8.21 9.97 -3.82
N GLY A 183 7.60 10.94 -4.51
CA GLY A 183 8.28 11.80 -5.49
C GLY A 183 9.54 12.48 -4.98
N LYS A 184 9.52 12.99 -3.73
CA LYS A 184 10.69 13.67 -3.14
C LYS A 184 11.91 12.75 -2.98
N ALA A 185 11.72 11.46 -2.71
CA ALA A 185 12.82 10.51 -2.60
C ALA A 185 13.33 10.11 -4.00
N ALA A 186 12.43 10.00 -4.97
CA ALA A 186 12.78 9.75 -6.37
C ALA A 186 13.65 10.88 -6.95
N LEU A 187 13.34 12.15 -6.67
CA LEU A 187 14.17 13.29 -7.10
C LEU A 187 15.59 13.29 -6.51
N GLU A 188 15.81 12.72 -5.31
CA GLU A 188 17.17 12.57 -4.79
C GLU A 188 17.93 11.46 -5.55
N ILE A 189 17.27 10.33 -5.87
CA ILE A 189 17.87 9.24 -6.67
C ILE A 189 18.28 9.73 -8.06
N LEU A 190 17.42 10.53 -8.72
CA LEU A 190 17.67 11.07 -10.07
C LEU A 190 18.86 12.04 -10.18
N LYS A 191 19.42 12.51 -9.06
CA LYS A 191 20.66 13.33 -9.07
C LYS A 191 21.92 12.49 -9.22
N ASP A 192 21.89 11.26 -8.72
CA ASP A 192 23.05 10.38 -8.58
C ASP A 192 22.95 9.12 -9.47
N SER A 193 21.86 8.95 -10.24
CA SER A 193 21.59 7.76 -11.06
C SER A 193 20.97 8.09 -12.42
N GLU A 194 21.55 7.53 -13.48
CA GLU A 194 20.96 7.51 -14.83
C GLU A 194 19.73 6.59 -14.85
N VAL A 195 18.58 7.10 -15.30
CA VAL A 195 17.29 6.38 -15.36
C VAL A 195 16.68 6.57 -16.74
N ASP A 196 16.31 5.48 -17.41
CA ASP A 196 15.67 5.51 -18.74
C ASP A 196 14.16 5.79 -18.68
N LEU A 197 13.49 5.27 -17.63
CA LEU A 197 12.04 5.37 -17.47
C LEU A 197 11.62 5.37 -15.99
N ILE A 198 10.73 6.29 -15.65
CA ILE A 198 10.04 6.39 -14.36
C ILE A 198 8.64 5.76 -14.46
N ILE A 199 8.28 4.91 -13.50
CA ILE A 199 6.92 4.39 -13.33
C ILE A 199 6.42 4.86 -11.97
N SER A 200 5.53 5.85 -11.96
CA SER A 200 5.04 6.52 -10.74
C SER A 200 3.57 6.20 -10.48
N ASP A 201 3.22 5.85 -9.24
CA ASP A 201 1.86 6.11 -8.74
C ASP A 201 1.63 7.62 -8.63
N ILE A 202 0.38 8.04 -8.42
CA ILE A 202 0.01 9.45 -8.25
C ILE A 202 -0.25 9.80 -6.78
N ALA A 203 -0.95 8.97 -6.02
CA ALA A 203 -1.44 9.32 -4.69
C ALA A 203 -0.44 8.96 -3.60
N MET A 204 0.68 9.68 -3.57
CA MET A 204 1.79 9.43 -2.64
C MET A 204 1.92 10.56 -1.59
N PRO A 205 2.29 10.24 -0.34
CA PRO A 205 2.55 11.24 0.69
C PRO A 205 3.82 12.04 0.40
N VAL A 206 4.00 13.19 1.06
CA VAL A 206 5.16 14.10 0.93
C VAL A 206 5.26 14.81 -0.43
N MET A 207 5.14 14.08 -1.54
CA MET A 207 5.09 14.60 -2.90
C MET A 207 4.38 13.58 -3.79
N ASP A 208 3.23 13.98 -4.33
CA ASP A 208 2.42 13.20 -5.25
C ASP A 208 3.07 13.06 -6.63
N GLY A 209 2.55 12.13 -7.44
CA GLY A 209 3.11 11.84 -8.76
C GLY A 209 2.98 12.98 -9.77
N TYR A 210 1.93 13.82 -9.71
CA TYR A 210 1.81 14.95 -10.62
C TYR A 210 2.85 16.02 -10.31
N ARG A 211 3.04 16.35 -9.01
CA ARG A 211 4.10 17.26 -8.58
C ARG A 211 5.48 16.72 -8.94
N PHE A 212 5.71 15.43 -8.73
CA PHE A 212 6.97 14.79 -9.10
C PHE A 212 7.24 14.85 -10.61
N CYS A 213 6.26 14.48 -11.44
CA CYS A 213 6.35 14.58 -12.90
C CYS A 213 6.66 16.01 -13.34
N TYR A 214 5.97 17.01 -12.78
CA TYR A 214 6.27 18.41 -13.05
C TYR A 214 7.74 18.78 -12.79
N GLU A 215 8.29 18.43 -11.62
CA GLU A 215 9.67 18.76 -11.25
C GLU A 215 10.68 18.10 -12.21
N VAL A 216 10.46 16.84 -12.57
CA VAL A 216 11.27 16.10 -13.57
C VAL A 216 11.27 16.81 -14.93
N MET A 217 10.13 17.37 -15.35
CA MET A 217 10.00 18.02 -16.66
C MET A 217 10.53 19.46 -16.68
N GLN A 218 10.69 20.11 -15.51
CA GLN A 218 11.38 21.40 -15.40
C GLN A 218 12.91 21.26 -15.55
N ASP A 219 13.50 20.17 -15.04
CA ASP A 219 14.95 19.99 -15.05
C ASP A 219 15.45 19.60 -16.46
N PRO A 220 16.33 20.39 -17.10
CA PRO A 220 16.84 20.09 -18.44
C PRO A 220 17.63 18.78 -18.55
N GLY A 221 18.16 18.25 -17.44
CA GLY A 221 18.85 16.96 -17.38
C GLY A 221 17.94 15.76 -17.11
N MET A 222 16.73 15.97 -16.58
CA MET A 222 15.79 14.89 -16.25
C MET A 222 14.58 14.81 -17.19
N ARG A 223 14.21 15.91 -17.87
CA ARG A 223 13.00 15.98 -18.71
C ARG A 223 12.99 15.01 -19.90
N ASP A 224 14.14 14.48 -20.31
CA ASP A 224 14.25 13.53 -21.42
C ASP A 224 14.06 12.05 -20.96
N ILE A 225 14.00 11.80 -19.64
CA ILE A 225 13.67 10.50 -19.04
C ILE A 225 12.19 10.18 -19.29
N HIS A 226 11.86 8.97 -19.79
CA HIS A 226 10.46 8.61 -20.01
C HIS A 226 9.67 8.58 -18.68
N PHE A 227 8.38 8.87 -18.73
CA PHE A 227 7.54 8.92 -17.52
C PHE A 227 6.19 8.25 -17.77
N ILE A 228 5.83 7.27 -16.95
CA ILE A 228 4.54 6.58 -16.98
C ILE A 228 3.84 6.75 -15.63
N PHE A 229 2.62 7.27 -15.65
CA PHE A 229 1.71 7.14 -14.53
C PHE A 229 1.10 5.74 -14.50
N TYR A 230 1.15 5.06 -13.35
CA TYR A 230 0.56 3.74 -13.16
C TYR A 230 -0.19 3.70 -11.83
N SER A 231 -1.50 3.94 -11.85
CA SER A 231 -2.29 4.32 -10.67
C SER A 231 -3.58 3.50 -10.52
N SER A 232 -4.07 3.29 -9.31
CA SER A 232 -5.34 2.58 -9.01
C SER A 232 -6.60 3.43 -9.18
N HIS A 233 -6.47 4.71 -9.55
CA HIS A 233 -7.58 5.66 -9.58
C HIS A 233 -8.37 5.58 -10.88
N TYR A 234 -9.69 5.77 -10.82
CA TYR A 234 -10.53 5.90 -12.00
C TYR A 234 -10.09 7.12 -12.81
N SER A 235 -9.61 6.88 -14.03
CA SER A 235 -9.17 7.95 -14.92
C SER A 235 -10.37 8.63 -15.58
N ASN A 236 -10.77 9.78 -15.07
CA ASN A 236 -11.52 10.73 -15.89
C ASN A 236 -10.60 11.29 -17.01
N GLU A 237 -11.19 11.81 -18.08
CA GLU A 237 -10.45 12.25 -19.27
C GLU A 237 -9.50 13.42 -18.93
N ASP A 238 -9.94 14.34 -18.06
CA ASP A 238 -9.15 15.48 -17.57
C ASP A 238 -7.85 15.04 -16.83
N GLU A 239 -7.88 13.95 -16.05
CA GLU A 239 -6.70 13.43 -15.35
C GLU A 239 -5.66 12.82 -16.30
N VAL A 240 -6.13 12.13 -17.34
CA VAL A 240 -5.25 11.57 -18.38
C VAL A 240 -4.64 12.71 -19.18
N ASP A 241 -5.46 13.63 -19.66
CA ASP A 241 -5.02 14.78 -20.45
C ASP A 241 -4.06 15.66 -19.66
N PHE A 242 -4.31 15.92 -18.37
CA PHE A 242 -3.36 16.62 -17.51
C PHE A 242 -2.04 15.85 -17.36
N GLY A 243 -2.09 14.55 -17.04
CA GLY A 243 -0.88 13.74 -16.90
C GLY A 243 -0.01 13.73 -18.17
N LEU A 244 -0.64 13.65 -19.34
CA LEU A 244 0.04 13.75 -20.64
C LEU A 244 0.55 15.17 -20.93
N ALA A 245 -0.22 16.21 -20.57
CA ALA A 245 0.16 17.61 -20.74
C ALA A 245 1.35 18.04 -19.86
N LEU A 246 1.58 17.37 -18.73
CA LEU A 246 2.82 17.53 -17.94
C LEU A 246 4.06 17.03 -18.70
N GLY A 247 3.89 16.07 -19.61
CA GLY A 247 4.99 15.42 -20.35
C GLY A 247 5.12 13.92 -20.13
N ALA A 248 4.16 13.25 -19.47
CA ALA A 248 4.19 11.79 -19.35
C ALA A 248 3.92 11.11 -20.70
N ASP A 249 4.63 10.01 -20.96
CA ASP A 249 4.47 9.18 -22.15
C ASP A 249 3.15 8.40 -22.14
N ARG A 250 2.70 7.94 -20.97
CA ARG A 250 1.46 7.18 -20.77
C ARG A 250 0.83 7.42 -19.41
N TYR A 251 -0.50 7.26 -19.36
CA TYR A 251 -1.29 7.09 -18.14
C TYR A 251 -1.91 5.68 -18.16
N LEU A 252 -1.67 4.89 -17.12
CA LEU A 252 -2.08 3.49 -17.02
C LEU A 252 -2.88 3.26 -15.72
N VAL A 253 -4.02 2.58 -15.82
CA VAL A 253 -4.94 2.33 -14.69
C VAL A 253 -4.85 0.89 -14.23
N ARG A 254 -4.61 0.68 -12.93
CA ARG A 254 -4.53 -0.65 -12.30
C ARG A 254 -5.94 -1.28 -12.17
N PRO A 255 -6.06 -2.61 -12.27
CA PRO A 255 -5.00 -3.58 -12.56
C PRO A 255 -4.78 -3.79 -14.07
N LEU A 256 -3.52 -3.72 -14.54
CA LEU A 256 -3.12 -4.33 -15.81
C LEU A 256 -2.62 -5.76 -15.58
N ALA A 257 -2.82 -6.63 -16.57
CA ALA A 257 -2.11 -7.90 -16.61
C ALA A 257 -0.61 -7.65 -16.87
N VAL A 258 0.25 -8.37 -16.16
CA VAL A 258 1.72 -8.18 -16.17
C VAL A 258 2.31 -8.12 -17.58
N LYS A 259 1.88 -9.05 -18.45
CA LYS A 259 2.31 -9.13 -19.87
C LYS A 259 2.05 -7.84 -20.66
N ASP A 260 0.95 -7.14 -20.37
CA ASP A 260 0.51 -5.96 -21.12
C ASP A 260 1.23 -4.72 -20.60
N LEU A 261 1.47 -4.65 -19.28
CA LEU A 261 2.33 -3.63 -18.65
C LEU A 261 3.78 -3.71 -19.17
N VAL A 262 4.37 -4.91 -19.18
CA VAL A 262 5.73 -5.14 -19.73
C VAL A 262 5.81 -4.74 -21.19
N LYS A 263 4.81 -5.12 -22.00
CA LYS A 263 4.73 -4.75 -23.41
C LYS A 263 4.70 -3.22 -23.59
N LEU A 264 3.87 -2.51 -22.82
CA LEU A 264 3.75 -1.05 -22.88
C LEU A 264 5.05 -0.34 -22.49
N VAL A 265 5.75 -0.83 -21.45
CA VAL A 265 7.07 -0.31 -21.06
C VAL A 265 8.10 -0.51 -22.18
N LYS A 266 8.14 -1.69 -22.80
CA LYS A 266 8.99 -1.98 -23.96
C LYS A 266 8.64 -1.12 -25.18
N GLU A 267 7.37 -0.78 -25.38
CA GLU A 267 6.93 0.14 -26.44
C GLU A 267 7.37 1.58 -26.18
N VAL A 268 7.19 2.11 -24.96
CA VAL A 268 7.63 3.48 -24.59
C VAL A 268 9.14 3.62 -24.80
N LEU A 269 9.94 2.73 -24.20
CA LEU A 269 11.40 2.72 -24.29
C LEU A 269 11.98 2.49 -25.70
N ARG A 270 11.16 2.14 -26.71
CA ARG A 270 11.59 1.98 -28.10
C ARG A 270 11.45 3.26 -28.93
N HIS A 271 10.74 4.26 -28.44
CA HIS A 271 10.54 5.52 -29.15
C HIS A 271 11.43 6.60 -28.52
N GLU A 272 11.94 7.52 -29.34
CA GLU A 272 12.54 8.74 -28.80
C GLU A 272 11.48 9.52 -28.03
N LYS A 273 11.83 10.03 -26.84
CA LYS A 273 10.91 10.84 -26.06
C LYS A 273 10.56 12.11 -26.83
N LYS A 274 9.27 12.42 -26.92
CA LYS A 274 8.81 13.64 -27.61
C LYS A 274 9.29 14.88 -26.84
N PRO A 275 9.76 15.94 -27.53
CA PRO A 275 10.12 17.19 -26.86
C PRO A 275 8.93 17.77 -26.09
N VAL A 276 9.05 17.80 -24.76
CA VAL A 276 8.06 18.41 -23.87
C VAL A 276 8.40 19.89 -23.71
N HIS A 277 7.41 20.78 -23.83
CA HIS A 277 7.56 22.16 -23.40
C HIS A 277 7.17 22.23 -21.92
N PRO A 278 8.08 22.56 -20.98
CA PRO A 278 7.77 22.49 -19.56
C PRO A 278 6.63 23.44 -19.19
N MET A 279 5.59 22.89 -18.55
CA MET A 279 4.44 23.67 -18.08
C MET A 279 4.89 24.72 -17.06
N LYS A 280 4.35 25.93 -17.12
CA LYS A 280 4.67 26.97 -16.13
C LYS A 280 3.99 26.71 -14.80
N TRP A 281 4.53 27.23 -13.70
CA TRP A 281 3.97 27.04 -12.36
C TRP A 281 2.54 27.62 -12.25
N GLU A 282 2.28 28.75 -12.90
CA GLU A 282 0.98 29.44 -12.92
C GLU A 282 -0.09 28.67 -13.70
N GLU A 283 0.32 27.79 -14.62
CA GLU A 283 -0.55 26.88 -15.37
C GLU A 283 -0.71 25.55 -14.61
N PHE A 284 0.37 25.08 -13.98
CA PHE A 284 0.40 23.84 -13.21
C PHE A 284 -0.39 23.91 -11.91
N SER A 285 -0.10 24.82 -10.99
CA SER A 285 -0.70 24.83 -9.64
C SER A 285 -2.23 24.84 -9.70
N PRO A 286 -2.92 25.73 -10.44
CA PRO A 286 -4.39 25.72 -10.49
C PRO A 286 -5.05 24.49 -11.13
N LEU A 287 -4.28 23.63 -11.82
CA LEU A 287 -4.73 22.34 -12.34
C LEU A 287 -4.36 21.21 -11.38
N HIS A 288 -3.13 21.21 -10.86
CA HIS A 288 -2.63 20.28 -9.85
C HIS A 288 -3.43 20.37 -8.56
N ASP A 289 -3.62 21.57 -8.00
CA ASP A 289 -4.45 21.84 -6.84
C ASP A 289 -5.90 21.43 -7.09
N ARG A 290 -6.42 21.61 -8.32
CA ARG A 290 -7.77 21.14 -8.70
C ARG A 290 -7.86 19.62 -8.78
N LEU A 291 -6.80 18.92 -9.18
CA LEU A 291 -6.77 17.46 -9.34
C LEU A 291 -6.36 16.73 -8.06
N LEU A 292 -5.58 17.35 -7.18
CA LEU A 292 -5.46 16.97 -5.78
C LEU A 292 -6.79 17.21 -5.06
N THR A 293 -7.44 18.35 -5.33
CA THR A 293 -8.81 18.59 -4.88
C THR A 293 -9.75 17.53 -5.45
N SER A 294 -9.68 17.12 -6.73
CA SER A 294 -10.53 16.04 -7.27
C SER A 294 -10.13 14.64 -6.82
N LYS A 295 -8.95 14.44 -6.21
CA LYS A 295 -8.58 13.19 -5.51
C LYS A 295 -8.98 13.20 -4.03
N ILE A 296 -9.33 14.37 -3.51
CA ILE A 296 -10.10 14.58 -2.27
C ILE A 296 -11.62 14.70 -2.58
N VAL A 297 -11.99 14.95 -3.84
CA VAL A 297 -13.33 15.29 -4.35
C VAL A 297 -13.63 14.56 -5.67
N GLU A 298 -13.43 13.25 -5.68
CA GLU A 298 -14.57 12.40 -6.01
C GLU A 298 -15.38 12.37 -4.70
N ILE A 299 -16.47 13.15 -4.53
CA ILE A 299 -17.45 13.47 -5.56
C ILE A 299 -18.10 14.87 -5.34
N ALA A 300 -18.29 15.63 -6.42
CA ALA A 300 -19.22 16.76 -6.55
C ALA A 300 -19.68 16.83 -8.03
N PRO A 301 -20.57 17.73 -8.48
CA PRO A 301 -21.58 18.56 -7.79
C PRO A 301 -22.97 17.88 -7.90
N GLN A 302 -24.17 18.49 -7.80
CA GLN A 302 -24.66 19.78 -7.27
C GLN A 302 -25.61 19.49 -6.07
N ALA A 303 -26.33 20.51 -5.58
CA ALA A 303 -27.51 20.35 -4.73
C ALA A 303 -28.75 20.95 -5.44
N GLU A 304 -29.89 20.25 -5.43
CA GLU A 304 -31.19 20.90 -5.64
C GLU A 304 -31.57 21.64 -4.35
N PRO A 305 -32.08 22.89 -4.42
CA PRO A 305 -32.37 23.68 -3.24
C PRO A 305 -33.63 23.18 -2.53
N PHE A 306 -33.46 22.59 -1.34
CA PHE A 306 -34.50 22.61 -0.32
C PHE A 306 -34.53 23.97 0.37
N LYS A 307 -35.72 24.49 0.62
CA LYS A 307 -36.00 25.91 0.93
C LYS A 307 -35.21 26.48 2.12
N ASP A 308 -34.65 27.66 1.90
CA ASP A 308 -34.56 28.81 2.81
C ASP A 308 -34.69 28.51 4.31
N VAL A 309 -33.60 28.02 4.89
CA VAL A 309 -33.30 28.05 6.34
C VAL A 309 -31.84 28.50 6.42
N GLU A 310 -31.49 29.44 7.29
CA GLU A 310 -30.08 29.86 7.44
C GLU A 310 -29.28 28.85 8.29
N ILE A 311 -27.97 28.76 8.06
CA ILE A 311 -27.05 27.89 8.86
C ILE A 311 -27.24 28.17 10.36
N ASN A 312 -27.29 29.45 10.74
CA ASN A 312 -27.42 29.91 12.12
C ASN A 312 -28.76 29.53 12.80
N GLU A 313 -29.80 29.20 12.04
CA GLU A 313 -31.08 28.69 12.58
C GLU A 313 -31.01 27.19 12.92
N ILE A 314 -29.94 26.50 12.49
CA ILE A 314 -29.72 25.07 12.68
C ILE A 314 -28.58 24.83 13.67
N ALA A 315 -27.42 25.43 13.44
CA ALA A 315 -26.23 25.33 14.28
C ALA A 315 -25.26 26.48 13.98
N GLU A 316 -24.63 27.05 15.01
CA GLU A 316 -23.59 28.06 14.86
C GLU A 316 -22.26 27.42 14.45
N MET A 317 -21.58 28.03 13.50
CA MET A 317 -20.22 27.65 13.09
C MET A 317 -19.21 27.87 14.22
N GLY A 318 -18.15 27.06 14.27
CA GLY A 318 -17.13 27.11 15.33
C GLY A 318 -17.55 26.47 16.66
N ARG A 319 -18.62 25.65 16.68
CA ARG A 319 -19.14 24.97 17.87
C ARG A 319 -19.23 23.45 17.73
N SER A 320 -19.00 22.76 18.85
CA SER A 320 -19.31 21.33 18.99
C SER A 320 -20.59 21.12 19.79
N TYR A 321 -21.39 20.15 19.35
CA TYR A 321 -22.74 19.87 19.85
C TYR A 321 -22.91 18.42 20.31
N LEU A 322 -23.63 18.26 21.42
CA LEU A 322 -24.13 16.98 21.91
C LEU A 322 -25.58 16.82 21.44
N VAL A 323 -25.92 15.68 20.83
CA VAL A 323 -27.28 15.37 20.41
C VAL A 323 -27.75 14.13 21.18
N GLU A 324 -28.68 14.32 22.12
CA GLU A 324 -29.23 13.21 22.90
C GLU A 324 -30.30 12.46 22.10
N GLU A 325 -29.96 11.26 21.63
CA GLU A 325 -30.84 10.43 20.80
C GLU A 325 -30.44 8.94 20.81
N LYS A 326 -31.43 8.04 20.80
CA LYS A 326 -31.20 6.57 20.80
C LYS A 326 -30.81 6.01 19.43
N THR A 327 -31.29 6.66 18.38
CA THR A 327 -30.88 6.45 16.99
C THR A 327 -30.48 7.81 16.44
N PRO A 328 -29.40 7.93 15.65
CA PRO A 328 -28.79 9.22 15.27
C PRO A 328 -29.60 10.06 14.26
N GLU A 329 -30.92 9.87 14.17
CA GLU A 329 -31.79 10.42 13.12
C GLU A 329 -31.82 11.96 13.09
N LYS A 330 -31.79 12.63 14.26
CA LYS A 330 -31.67 14.10 14.32
C LYS A 330 -30.31 14.54 13.82
N SER A 331 -29.22 13.93 14.29
CA SER A 331 -27.87 14.27 13.85
C SER A 331 -27.69 14.09 12.33
N TYR A 332 -28.17 12.97 11.79
CA TYR A 332 -28.18 12.73 10.35
C TYR A 332 -29.01 13.77 9.58
N THR A 333 -30.15 14.21 10.13
CA THR A 333 -30.99 15.26 9.55
C THR A 333 -30.29 16.64 9.55
N VAL A 334 -29.66 17.02 10.67
CA VAL A 334 -28.89 18.28 10.78
C VAL A 334 -27.71 18.27 9.81
N PHE A 335 -26.98 17.16 9.76
CA PHE A 335 -25.86 16.96 8.86
C PHE A 335 -26.28 17.07 7.38
N LEU A 336 -27.39 16.44 6.97
CA LEU A 336 -27.95 16.54 5.61
C LEU A 336 -28.35 17.98 5.24
N LYS A 337 -28.96 18.74 6.15
CA LYS A 337 -29.34 20.14 5.90
C LYS A 337 -28.12 21.04 5.68
N LEU A 338 -27.08 20.89 6.49
CA LEU A 338 -25.85 21.68 6.34
C LEU A 338 -25.11 21.30 5.05
N LEU A 339 -25.07 20.01 4.68
CA LEU A 339 -24.58 19.59 3.37
C LEU A 339 -25.36 20.25 2.22
N SER A 340 -26.70 20.36 2.31
CA SER A 340 -27.51 20.99 1.25
C SER A 340 -27.30 22.51 1.15
N GLN A 341 -26.83 23.14 2.22
CA GLN A 341 -26.42 24.56 2.26
C GLN A 341 -24.97 24.78 1.77
N GLY A 342 -24.28 23.71 1.35
CA GLY A 342 -22.92 23.77 0.78
C GLY A 342 -21.78 23.53 1.78
N VAL A 343 -22.09 23.35 3.07
CA VAL A 343 -21.11 22.99 4.11
C VAL A 343 -20.50 21.62 3.76
N LYS A 344 -19.18 21.46 3.88
CA LYS A 344 -18.51 20.17 3.63
C LYS A 344 -18.65 19.25 4.84
N GLY A 345 -19.07 18.00 4.65
CA GLY A 345 -19.33 17.05 5.74
C GLY A 345 -18.34 15.87 5.79
N LEU A 346 -17.93 15.45 6.99
CA LEU A 346 -17.22 14.18 7.25
C LEU A 346 -18.02 13.34 8.25
N LEU A 347 -18.23 12.06 7.95
CA LEU A 347 -19.00 11.16 8.78
C LEU A 347 -18.15 10.00 9.31
N LEU A 348 -18.00 9.93 10.63
CA LEU A 348 -17.42 8.79 11.33
C LEU A 348 -18.57 7.92 11.82
N THR A 349 -18.66 6.66 11.39
CA THR A 349 -19.78 5.78 11.75
C THR A 349 -19.34 4.34 12.03
N ARG A 350 -20.02 3.66 12.96
CA ARG A 350 -19.91 2.20 13.12
C ARG A 350 -20.60 1.41 12.02
N THR A 351 -21.66 1.96 11.44
CA THR A 351 -22.43 1.27 10.41
C THR A 351 -21.60 1.21 9.14
N HIS A 352 -21.54 0.04 8.47
CA HIS A 352 -20.72 -0.09 7.27
C HIS A 352 -21.18 0.93 6.21
N PRO A 353 -20.30 1.83 5.71
CA PRO A 353 -20.72 3.03 4.99
C PRO A 353 -21.65 2.80 3.80
N ARG A 354 -21.51 1.68 3.05
CA ARG A 354 -22.46 1.27 1.99
C ARG A 354 -23.94 1.34 2.39
N PHE A 355 -24.29 0.98 3.64
CA PHE A 355 -25.69 1.02 4.09
C PHE A 355 -26.15 2.46 4.33
N ILE A 356 -25.31 3.28 4.97
CA ILE A 356 -25.58 4.70 5.23
C ILE A 356 -25.67 5.50 3.92
N LYS A 357 -24.76 5.25 2.96
CA LYS A 357 -24.84 5.81 1.59
C LYS A 357 -26.18 5.47 0.93
N LYS A 358 -26.62 4.21 0.98
CA LYS A 358 -27.88 3.75 0.38
C LYS A 358 -29.13 4.31 1.08
N GLN A 359 -29.09 4.47 2.40
CA GLN A 359 -30.25 4.87 3.21
C GLN A 359 -30.53 6.38 3.15
N TYR A 360 -29.47 7.20 3.15
CA TYR A 360 -29.56 8.67 3.26
C TYR A 360 -29.04 9.40 2.02
N ASN A 361 -28.75 8.67 0.95
CA ASN A 361 -28.20 9.19 -0.32
C ASN A 361 -26.86 9.95 -0.18
N PHE A 362 -26.03 9.60 0.81
CA PHE A 362 -24.68 10.14 0.99
C PHE A 362 -23.68 9.57 -0.03
N GLU A 363 -23.97 9.69 -1.33
CA GLU A 363 -23.05 9.20 -2.36
C GLU A 363 -21.67 9.85 -2.20
N LYS A 364 -21.65 11.13 -1.83
CA LYS A 364 -20.52 12.07 -1.99
C LYS A 364 -19.80 12.45 -0.68
N THR A 365 -20.34 12.09 0.48
CA THR A 365 -19.72 12.40 1.78
C THR A 365 -18.53 11.46 2.05
N PRO A 366 -17.36 11.94 2.51
CA PRO A 366 -16.30 11.08 3.04
C PRO A 366 -16.72 10.38 4.34
N PHE A 367 -16.23 9.15 4.51
CA PHE A 367 -16.54 8.29 5.66
C PHE A 367 -15.27 7.78 6.34
N ILE A 368 -15.29 7.73 7.67
CA ILE A 368 -14.40 6.88 8.46
C ILE A 368 -15.25 5.78 9.10
N TRP A 369 -14.99 4.53 8.72
CA TRP A 369 -15.65 3.38 9.32
C TRP A 369 -14.96 3.01 10.63
N LEU A 370 -15.68 3.13 11.75
CA LEU A 370 -15.18 2.86 13.10
C LEU A 370 -15.10 1.35 13.35
N SER A 371 -14.12 0.71 12.71
CA SER A 371 -13.97 -0.73 12.60
C SER A 371 -12.51 -1.15 12.69
N THR A 372 -12.26 -2.34 13.24
CA THR A 372 -10.95 -3.01 13.21
C THR A 372 -10.79 -3.92 12.00
N THR A 373 -11.84 -4.09 11.20
CA THR A 373 -11.81 -4.87 9.96
C THR A 373 -11.38 -3.96 8.82
N ALA A 374 -10.22 -4.23 8.23
CA ALA A 374 -9.74 -3.49 7.07
C ALA A 374 -10.78 -3.50 5.93
N SER A 375 -10.92 -2.37 5.24
CA SER A 375 -11.77 -2.21 4.06
C SER A 375 -10.94 -1.61 2.94
N GLU A 376 -11.12 -2.13 1.72
CA GLU A 376 -10.48 -1.60 0.51
C GLU A 376 -11.23 -0.39 -0.06
N GLU A 377 -12.43 -0.08 0.44
CA GLU A 377 -13.34 0.97 -0.08
C GLU A 377 -13.47 2.18 0.88
N PHE A 378 -13.24 1.99 2.17
CA PHE A 378 -13.40 3.04 3.19
C PHE A 378 -12.23 3.04 4.16
N LYS A 379 -11.80 4.23 4.61
CA LYS A 379 -10.87 4.34 5.73
C LYS A 379 -11.48 3.67 6.95
N SER A 380 -10.85 2.59 7.40
CA SER A 380 -11.28 1.79 8.55
C SER A 380 -10.26 1.96 9.67
N THR A 381 -10.69 2.44 10.83
CA THR A 381 -9.83 2.55 12.02
C THR A 381 -10.64 2.68 13.30
N THR A 382 -10.04 2.28 14.43
CA THR A 382 -10.50 2.66 15.78
C THR A 382 -9.38 3.32 16.60
N ASP A 383 -8.29 3.75 15.96
CA ASP A 383 -7.19 4.45 16.62
C ASP A 383 -7.51 5.95 16.74
N LEU A 384 -7.51 6.48 17.96
CA LEU A 384 -7.88 7.88 18.21
C LEU A 384 -6.88 8.88 17.63
N THR A 385 -5.61 8.48 17.44
CA THR A 385 -4.58 9.29 16.80
C THR A 385 -4.87 9.42 15.31
N GLU A 386 -5.11 8.29 14.64
CA GLU A 386 -5.47 8.28 13.21
C GLU A 386 -6.77 9.03 12.94
N ILE A 387 -7.78 8.84 13.81
CA ILE A 387 -9.04 9.57 13.74
C ILE A 387 -8.80 11.07 13.93
N SER A 388 -8.06 11.48 14.96
CA SER A 388 -7.79 12.90 15.24
C SER A 388 -7.04 13.57 14.08
N LEU A 389 -6.00 12.93 13.55
CA LEU A 389 -5.27 13.42 12.38
C LEU A 389 -6.18 13.56 11.15
N SER A 390 -7.07 12.58 10.91
CA SER A 390 -8.00 12.61 9.78
C SER A 390 -9.03 13.74 9.90
N VAL A 391 -9.62 13.92 11.07
CA VAL A 391 -10.61 14.97 11.34
C VAL A 391 -9.96 16.35 11.27
N LYS A 392 -8.80 16.55 11.90
CA LYS A 392 -8.08 17.83 11.86
C LYS A 392 -7.63 18.17 10.44
N HIS A 393 -7.10 17.20 9.69
CA HIS A 393 -6.75 17.41 8.28
C HIS A 393 -7.97 17.80 7.44
N PHE A 394 -9.10 17.09 7.56
CA PHE A 394 -10.34 17.42 6.86
C PHE A 394 -10.83 18.84 7.18
N ILE A 395 -10.80 19.25 8.45
CA ILE A 395 -11.16 20.61 8.87
C ILE A 395 -10.24 21.64 8.19
N SER A 396 -8.91 21.47 8.26
CA SER A 396 -7.96 22.44 7.70
C SER A 396 -7.99 22.58 6.18
N ILE A 397 -8.40 21.55 5.43
CA ILE A 397 -8.49 21.63 3.96
C ILE A 397 -9.85 22.10 3.44
N THR A 398 -10.89 22.05 4.28
CA THR A 398 -12.24 22.45 3.86
C THR A 398 -12.57 23.88 4.20
N GLU A 399 -12.19 24.33 5.41
CA GLU A 399 -12.71 25.51 6.10
C GLU A 399 -14.25 25.46 6.25
N LYS A 400 -14.81 25.83 7.41
CA LYS A 400 -16.28 25.87 7.61
C LYS A 400 -16.98 24.56 7.21
N SER A 401 -16.61 23.48 7.89
CA SER A 401 -17.11 22.12 7.64
C SER A 401 -17.90 21.55 8.81
N ILE A 402 -18.63 20.45 8.60
CA ILE A 402 -19.34 19.70 9.63
C ILE A 402 -18.77 18.28 9.77
N ILE A 403 -18.65 17.80 11.00
CA ILE A 403 -18.17 16.47 11.34
C ILE A 403 -19.24 15.78 12.19
N LEU A 404 -19.63 14.56 11.84
CA LEU A 404 -20.59 13.75 12.60
C LEU A 404 -19.89 12.51 13.16
N LEU A 405 -19.88 12.36 14.49
CA LEU A 405 -19.26 11.27 15.24
C LEU A 405 -20.30 10.21 15.70
N ASP A 406 -20.84 9.46 14.75
CA ASP A 406 -21.80 8.35 14.94
C ASP A 406 -21.12 7.08 15.48
N GLY A 407 -20.70 7.14 16.75
CA GLY A 407 -20.09 6.00 17.45
C GLY A 407 -19.23 6.37 18.66
N TYR A 408 -19.53 7.50 19.31
CA TYR A 408 -18.81 7.98 20.48
C TYR A 408 -18.75 6.93 21.61
N GLU A 409 -19.89 6.31 21.93
CA GLU A 409 -20.06 5.37 23.03
C GLU A 409 -19.27 4.07 22.80
N PHE A 410 -19.09 3.67 21.55
CA PHE A 410 -18.25 2.54 21.19
C PHE A 410 -16.75 2.83 21.37
N LEU A 411 -16.30 4.02 20.97
CA LEU A 411 -14.92 4.42 21.23
C LEU A 411 -14.69 4.59 22.75
N ALA A 412 -15.67 5.13 23.48
CA ALA A 412 -15.63 5.28 24.92
C ALA A 412 -15.64 3.93 25.67
N SER A 413 -16.42 2.95 25.23
CA SER A 413 -16.42 1.60 25.82
C SER A 413 -15.12 0.82 25.55
N LYS A 414 -14.41 1.11 24.44
CA LYS A 414 -13.10 0.52 24.16
C LYS A 414 -11.94 1.21 24.88
N MET A 415 -11.90 2.54 24.87
CA MET A 415 -10.74 3.35 25.30
C MET A 415 -10.90 3.95 26.69
N GLY A 416 -12.12 3.90 27.26
CA GLY A 416 -12.49 4.57 28.50
C GLY A 416 -12.97 6.00 28.27
N PHE A 417 -14.00 6.40 29.03
CA PHE A 417 -14.60 7.74 28.96
C PHE A 417 -13.58 8.88 29.07
N THR A 418 -12.62 8.78 30.00
CA THR A 418 -11.61 9.84 30.23
C THR A 418 -10.72 10.08 29.01
N VAL A 419 -10.33 9.03 28.29
CA VAL A 419 -9.51 9.15 27.06
C VAL A 419 -10.33 9.77 25.93
N MET A 420 -11.60 9.35 25.79
CA MET A 420 -12.51 9.94 24.82
C MET A 420 -12.86 11.40 25.11
N LEU A 421 -12.95 11.79 26.38
CA LEU A 421 -13.15 13.17 26.79
C LEU A 421 -11.97 14.06 26.37
N GLN A 422 -10.73 13.62 26.63
CA GLN A 422 -9.52 14.33 26.20
C GLN A 422 -9.43 14.45 24.67
N PHE A 423 -9.78 13.38 23.96
CA PHE A 423 -9.87 13.38 22.50
C PHE A 423 -10.91 14.39 21.99
N LEU A 424 -12.12 14.41 22.56
CA LEU A 424 -13.17 15.38 22.22
C LEU A 424 -12.74 16.81 22.52
N GLN A 425 -12.09 17.07 23.66
CA GLN A 425 -11.58 18.40 24.00
C GLN A 425 -10.58 18.92 22.96
N SER A 426 -9.59 18.10 22.56
CA SER A 426 -8.62 18.49 21.52
C SER A 426 -9.22 18.61 20.11
N LEU A 427 -10.36 17.97 19.84
CA LEU A 427 -11.13 18.20 18.62
C LEU A 427 -11.94 19.51 18.72
N ASN A 428 -12.59 19.79 19.85
CA ASN A 428 -13.42 20.97 20.05
C ASN A 428 -12.61 22.27 19.91
N GLU A 429 -11.40 22.32 20.48
CA GLU A 429 -10.44 23.41 20.28
C GLU A 429 -10.11 23.65 18.79
N PHE A 430 -9.96 22.56 18.03
CA PHE A 430 -9.62 22.61 16.62
C PHE A 430 -10.81 23.02 15.74
N VAL A 431 -11.98 22.47 16.03
CA VAL A 431 -13.27 22.79 15.39
C VAL A 431 -13.59 24.27 15.56
N SER A 432 -13.43 24.79 16.78
CA SER A 432 -13.68 26.20 17.08
C SER A 432 -12.71 27.16 16.39
N SER A 433 -11.44 26.78 16.25
CA SER A 433 -10.42 27.61 15.57
C SER A 433 -10.52 27.65 14.04
N HIS A 434 -11.41 26.87 13.42
CA HIS A 434 -11.57 26.76 11.96
C HIS A 434 -13.01 27.01 11.48
N ASP A 435 -13.87 27.62 12.32
CA ASP A 435 -15.30 27.83 12.07
C ASP A 435 -16.07 26.53 11.68
N SER A 436 -15.63 25.35 12.12
CA SER A 436 -16.32 24.09 11.81
C SER A 436 -17.37 23.72 12.87
N ILE A 437 -18.21 22.73 12.56
CA ILE A 437 -19.20 22.12 13.46
C ILE A 437 -18.81 20.67 13.74
N LEU A 438 -18.95 20.23 15.00
CA LEU A 438 -18.88 18.82 15.37
C LEU A 438 -20.22 18.40 16.00
N LEU A 439 -20.86 17.37 15.46
CA LEU A 439 -22.03 16.71 16.05
C LEU A 439 -21.62 15.39 16.70
N VAL A 440 -22.01 15.20 17.95
CA VAL A 440 -21.80 13.96 18.71
C VAL A 440 -23.17 13.43 19.16
N PRO A 441 -23.81 12.53 18.39
CA PRO A 441 -24.95 11.77 18.87
C PRO A 441 -24.53 10.86 20.03
N VAL A 442 -25.36 10.80 21.07
CA VAL A 442 -25.17 9.92 22.23
C VAL A 442 -26.54 9.44 22.73
N ASP A 443 -26.69 8.13 22.96
CA ASP A 443 -27.85 7.62 23.71
C ASP A 443 -27.64 7.90 25.22
N PRO A 444 -28.45 8.76 25.87
CA PRO A 444 -28.30 9.11 27.27
C PRO A 444 -28.53 7.92 28.23
N GLU A 445 -29.09 6.80 27.78
CA GLU A 445 -29.22 5.58 28.58
C GLU A 445 -27.91 4.75 28.65
N THR A 446 -26.93 5.04 27.79
CA THR A 446 -25.67 4.28 27.71
C THR A 446 -24.53 4.84 28.58
N LEU A 447 -24.64 6.11 28.98
CA LEU A 447 -23.68 6.79 29.86
C LEU A 447 -24.27 6.95 31.27
N ASN A 448 -23.40 7.04 32.28
CA ASN A 448 -23.90 7.40 33.61
C ASN A 448 -24.16 8.92 33.72
N GLN A 449 -25.03 9.35 34.66
CA GLN A 449 -25.40 10.77 34.82
C GLN A 449 -24.22 11.73 35.05
N LYS A 450 -23.08 11.24 35.57
CA LYS A 450 -21.89 12.08 35.75
C LYS A 450 -21.15 12.29 34.43
N GLU A 451 -21.05 11.24 33.61
CA GLU A 451 -20.45 11.29 32.27
C GLU A 451 -21.27 12.17 31.32
N LEU A 452 -22.59 12.01 31.30
CA LEU A 452 -23.49 12.83 30.48
C LEU A 452 -23.36 14.32 30.82
N ARG A 453 -23.45 14.69 32.11
CA ARG A 453 -23.24 16.08 32.57
C ARG A 453 -21.86 16.66 32.31
N ILE A 454 -20.84 15.80 32.14
CA ILE A 454 -19.52 16.25 31.71
C ILE A 454 -19.58 16.59 30.21
N LEU A 455 -20.18 15.74 29.38
CA LEU A 455 -20.35 16.02 27.95
C LEU A 455 -21.23 17.25 27.68
N GLU A 456 -22.36 17.41 28.39
CA GLU A 456 -23.23 18.60 28.35
C GLU A 456 -22.48 19.92 28.65
N ARG A 457 -21.33 19.84 29.32
CA ARG A 457 -20.49 21.00 29.67
C ARG A 457 -19.39 21.26 28.65
N GLU A 458 -18.86 20.22 28.00
CA GLU A 458 -17.83 20.36 26.95
C GLU A 458 -18.45 20.63 25.57
N LEU A 459 -19.70 20.20 25.34
CA LEU A 459 -20.43 20.28 24.07
C LEU A 459 -21.76 21.01 24.28
N THR A 460 -22.18 21.84 23.32
CA THR A 460 -23.47 22.54 23.39
C THR A 460 -24.63 21.55 23.17
N PRO A 461 -25.63 21.42 24.05
CA PRO A 461 -26.79 20.57 23.77
C PRO A 461 -27.59 21.09 22.57
N LEU A 462 -27.89 20.22 21.60
CA LEU A 462 -28.72 20.52 20.43
C LEU A 462 -30.08 19.81 20.58
N SER A 463 -31.17 20.59 20.57
CA SER A 463 -32.53 20.16 20.94
C SER A 463 -33.31 19.49 19.81
#